data_AF-A0A355C3H3-F1
#
_entry.id   AF-A0A355C3H3-F1
#
_cell.length_a   1.000
_cell.length_b   1.000
_cell.length_c   1.000
_cell.angle_alpha   90.00
_cell.angle_beta   90.00
_cell.angle_gamma   90.00
#
_symmetry.space_group_name_H-M   'P 1'
#
loop_
_entity.id
_entity.type
_entity.pdbx_description
1 polymer ?
#
loop_
_entity_poly.entity_id
_entity_poly.type
_entity_poly.pdbx_seq_one_letter_code
_entity_poly.pdbx_strand_id
1 'polypeptide(L)' 'EMTLTAPGCPVAGEMPGWVEGALRGIDGVEDVKVDMTFDPPWTPDRMSDEAKLELGYL' A
#
# COMPACT_ATOMS: atom_id res chain seq x y z
N GLU A 1 -6.52 -3.75 5.63
CA GLU A 1 -5.14 -4.25 5.75
C GLU A 1 -4.38 -3.94 4.48
N MET A 2 -3.11 -3.55 4.58
CA MET A 2 -2.22 -3.28 3.44
C MET A 2 -0.84 -3.92 3.65
N THR A 3 -0.02 -3.95 2.61
CA THR A 3 1.34 -4.50 2.64
C THR A 3 2.32 -3.62 1.85
N LEU A 4 3.61 -3.93 1.94
CA LEU A 4 4.65 -3.31 1.13
C LEU A 4 5.31 -4.34 0.22
N THR A 5 6.04 -3.86 -0.78
CA THR A 5 6.80 -4.70 -1.71
C THR A 5 7.86 -5.55 -1.00
N ALA A 6 8.42 -5.07 0.12
CA ALA A 6 9.37 -5.82 0.94
C ALA A 6 9.26 -5.45 2.44
N PRO A 7 9.48 -6.41 3.35
CA PRO A 7 9.62 -6.12 4.77
C PRO A 7 10.91 -5.32 5.03
N GLY A 8 10.89 -4.46 6.05
CA GLY A 8 12.06 -3.64 6.42
C GLY A 8 12.32 -2.43 5.52
N CYS A 9 11.43 -2.13 4.57
CA CYS A 9 11.51 -0.89 3.81
C CYS A 9 11.37 0.33 4.76
N PRO A 10 12.28 1.33 4.72
CA PRO A 10 12.21 2.50 5.60
C PRO A 10 10.87 3.24 5.51
N VAL A 11 10.22 3.20 4.34
CA VAL A 11 8.91 3.84 4.11
C VAL A 11 7.79 3.24 4.96
N ALA A 12 7.98 2.05 5.54
CA ALA A 12 6.98 1.41 6.40
C ALA A 12 6.60 2.24 7.63
N GLY A 13 7.50 3.12 8.08
CA GLY A 13 7.22 4.05 9.18
C GLY A 13 6.31 5.22 8.80
N GLU A 14 6.23 5.57 7.51
CA GLU A 14 5.56 6.79 7.04
C GLU A 14 4.30 6.48 6.21
N MET A 15 4.35 5.43 5.39
CA MET A 15 3.30 5.10 4.43
C MET A 15 1.91 4.88 5.06
N PRO A 16 1.78 4.19 6.22
CA PRO A 16 0.48 4.07 6.89
C PRO A 16 -0.13 5.44 7.22
N GLY A 17 0.69 6.40 7.68
CA GLY A 17 0.25 7.76 7.98
C GLY A 17 -0.20 8.54 6.74
N TRP A 18 0.46 8.33 5.59
CA TRP A 18 0.02 8.92 4.32
C TRP A 18 -1.35 8.37 3.89
N VAL A 19 -1.57 7.06 4.04
CA VAL A 19 -2.85 6.42 3.73
C VAL A 19 -3.95 6.91 4.66
N GLU A 20 -3.69 6.97 5.97
CA GLU A 20 -4.65 7.53 6.94
C GLU A 20 -5.00 8.97 6.62
N GLY A 21 -4.00 9.81 6.34
CA GLY A 21 -4.20 11.22 5.99
C GLY A 21 -5.02 11.39 4.70
N ALA A 22 -4.74 10.59 3.67
CA ALA A 22 -5.49 10.62 2.41
C ALA A 22 -6.95 10.21 2.61
N LEU A 23 -7.21 9.15 3.39
CA LEU A 23 -8.56 8.65 3.63
C LEU A 23 -9.39 9.57 4.53
N ARG A 24 -8.77 10.24 5.51
CA ARG A 24 -9.43 11.25 6.35
C ARG A 24 -9.89 12.50 5.59
N GLY A 25 -9.38 12.73 4.38
CA GLY A 25 -9.84 13.82 3.52
C GLY A 25 -11.18 13.56 2.82
N ILE A 26 -11.72 12.34 2.94
CA ILE A 26 -12.98 11.94 2.29
C ILE A 26 -14.16 12.29 3.20
N ASP A 27 -15.16 12.98 2.64
CA ASP A 27 -16.37 13.35 3.37
C ASP A 27 -17.10 12.10 3.90
N GLY A 28 -17.51 12.15 5.17
CA GLY A 28 -18.13 11.02 5.86
C GLY A 28 -17.18 9.97 6.44
N VAL A 29 -15.85 10.11 6.28
CA VAL A 29 -14.88 9.23 6.97
C VAL A 29 -14.54 9.82 8.35
N GLU A 30 -15.00 9.18 9.42
CA GLU A 30 -14.78 9.64 10.79
C GLU A 30 -13.45 9.16 11.40
N ASP A 31 -13.08 7.89 11.15
CA ASP A 31 -11.85 7.30 11.65
C ASP A 31 -11.23 6.34 10.62
N VAL A 32 -9.90 6.24 10.67
CA VAL A 32 -9.11 5.37 9.79
C VAL A 32 -8.02 4.73 10.62
N LYS A 33 -7.96 3.41 10.57
CA LYS A 33 -6.88 2.60 11.16
C LYS A 33 -6.23 1.79 10.05
N VAL A 34 -4.96 2.04 9.78
CA VAL A 34 -4.22 1.27 8.77
C VAL A 34 -3.52 0.09 9.44
N ASP A 35 -4.00 -1.11 9.14
CA ASP A 35 -3.40 -2.36 9.59
C ASP A 35 -2.41 -2.89 8.53
N MET A 36 -1.16 -3.12 8.96
CA MET A 36 -0.09 -3.64 8.13
C MET A 36 0.02 -5.16 8.27
N THR A 37 0.07 -5.86 7.14
CA THR A 37 0.37 -7.29 7.07
C THR A 37 1.47 -7.55 6.03
N PHE A 38 2.26 -8.61 6.24
CA PHE A 38 3.22 -9.12 5.28
C PHE A 38 2.93 -10.57 4.89
N ASP A 39 1.78 -11.10 5.33
CA ASP A 39 1.30 -12.44 5.02
C ASP A 39 -0.05 -12.35 4.29
N PRO A 40 -0.17 -12.85 3.05
CA PRO A 40 0.91 -13.38 2.22
C PRO A 40 1.90 -12.29 1.75
N PRO A 41 3.15 -12.66 1.41
CA PRO A 41 4.10 -11.69 0.88
C PRO A 41 3.61 -11.09 -0.43
N TRP A 42 3.96 -9.82 -0.66
CA TRP A 42 3.68 -9.16 -1.92
C TRP A 42 4.52 -9.76 -3.05
N THR A 43 3.94 -9.89 -4.25
CA THR A 43 4.64 -10.30 -5.47
C THR A 43 4.27 -9.37 -6.63
N PRO A 44 5.14 -9.24 -7.66
CA PRO A 44 4.85 -8.50 -8.89
C PRO A 44 3.53 -8.88 -9.57
N ASP A 45 3.03 -10.10 -9.37
CA ASP A 45 1.75 -10.56 -9.92
C ASP A 45 0.56 -9.70 -9.46
N ARG A 46 0.68 -9.05 -8.30
CA ARG A 46 -0.33 -8.15 -7.73
C ARG A 46 -0.38 -6.77 -8.39
N MET A 47 0.57 -6.43 -9.26
CA MET A 47 0.53 -5.19 -10.04
C MET A 47 -0.56 -5.26 -11.11
N SER A 48 -1.16 -4.10 -11.43
CA SER A 48 -2.02 -3.96 -12.60
C SER A 48 -1.24 -4.20 -13.89
N ASP A 49 -1.93 -4.53 -14.99
CA ASP A 49 -1.28 -4.74 -16.29
C ASP A 49 -0.57 -3.46 -16.79
N GLU A 50 -1.15 -2.29 -16.51
CA GLU A 50 -0.53 -1.00 -16.78
C GLU A 50 0.79 -0.83 -16.00
N ALA A 51 0.79 -1.11 -14.69
CA ALA A 51 2.01 -1.03 -13.89
C ALA A 51 3.07 -2.06 -14.33
N LYS A 52 2.65 -3.26 -14.74
CA LYS A 52 3.55 -4.29 -15.29
C LYS A 52 4.17 -3.84 -16.60
N LEU A 53 3.40 -3.26 -17.51
CA LEU A 53 3.89 -2.74 -18.79
C LEU A 53 4.91 -1.62 -18.58
N GLU A 54 4.59 -0.62 -17.77
CA GLU A 54 5.47 0.53 -17.51
C GLU A 54 6.80 0.12 -16.86
N LEU A 55 6.79 -0.95 -16.06
CA LEU A 55 7.97 -1.46 -15.36
C LEU A 55 8.67 -2.63 -16.09
N GLY A 56 8.21 -3.02 -17.28
CA GLY A 56 8.83 -4.07 -18.10
C GLY A 56 8.62 -5.51 -17.61
N TYR A 57 7.53 -5.76 -16.89
CA TYR A 57 7.10 -7.09 -16.45
C TYR A 57 6.13 -7.77 -17.43
N LEU A 58 5.68 -7.05 -18.47
CA LEU A 58 4.76 -7.53 -19.51
C LEU A 58 5.43 -7.47 -20.90
#